data_AF-B5X685-F1
#
_entry.id   AF-B5X685-F1
#
_cell.length_a   1.000
_cell.length_b   1.000
_cell.length_c   1.000
_cell.angle_alpha   90.00
_cell.angle_beta   90.00
_cell.angle_gamma   90.00
#
_symmetry.space_group_name_H-M   'P 1'
#
loop_
_entity.id
_entity.type
_entity.pdbx_description
1 polymer ?
#
loop_
_entity_poly.entity_id
_entity_poly.type
_entity_poly.pdbx_seq_one_letter_code
_entity_poly.pdbx_strand_id
1 'polypeptide(L)'
;MRVAVAIFSVFASVAVTIDATVYFKEQFQDGDAWKSRWLVSKHKTDYGEWKLTAGKFYGDAEADKGLQTSQDARFYAMSSRFEPFSNEGKPLVVQFIPSVSKQRIIPPILVINLI
;
A
#
# COMPACT_ATOMS: atom_id res chain seq x y z
N MET A 1 21.36 -26.56 -41.94
CA MET A 1 20.64 -27.00 -40.71
C MET A 1 21.31 -26.51 -39.43
N ARG A 2 22.63 -26.69 -39.23
CA ARG A 2 23.34 -26.26 -38.00
C ARG A 2 23.30 -24.75 -37.70
N VAL A 3 23.40 -23.91 -38.74
CA VAL A 3 23.35 -22.44 -38.59
C VAL A 3 21.95 -21.94 -38.19
N ALA A 4 20.89 -22.57 -38.73
CA ALA A 4 19.51 -22.24 -38.37
C ALA A 4 19.19 -22.59 -36.91
N VAL A 5 19.69 -23.74 -36.42
CA VAL A 5 19.57 -24.14 -35.01
C VAL A 5 20.33 -23.18 -34.10
N ALA A 6 21.54 -22.75 -34.50
CA ALA A 6 22.34 -21.79 -33.73
C ALA A 6 21.66 -20.41 -33.63
N ILE A 7 21.06 -19.90 -34.71
CA ILE A 7 20.32 -18.64 -34.71
C ILE A 7 19.06 -18.75 -33.83
N PHE A 8 18.35 -19.88 -33.88
CA PHE A 8 17.16 -20.12 -33.05
C PHE A 8 17.51 -20.20 -31.55
N SER A 9 18.66 -20.79 -31.20
CA SER A 9 19.14 -20.83 -29.81
C SER A 9 19.57 -19.47 -29.26
N VAL A 10 20.11 -18.58 -30.11
CA VAL A 10 20.48 -17.21 -29.72
C VAL A 10 19.25 -16.33 -29.52
N PHE A 11 18.20 -16.51 -30.32
CA PHE A 11 16.93 -15.81 -30.13
C PHE A 11 16.17 -16.29 -28.88
N ALA A 12 16.25 -17.58 -28.54
CA ALA A 12 15.62 -18.13 -27.34
C ALA A 12 16.26 -17.61 -26.02
N SER A 13 17.50 -17.12 -26.06
CA SER A 13 18.20 -16.60 -24.88
C SER A 13 17.89 -15.13 -24.52
N VAL A 14 17.19 -14.37 -25.39
CA VAL A 14 16.80 -12.99 -25.08
C VAL A 14 15.43 -12.99 -24.41
N ALA A 15 15.37 -13.49 -23.18
CA ALA A 15 14.23 -13.27 -22.31
C ALA A 15 14.36 -11.87 -21.70
N VAL A 16 13.63 -10.89 -22.25
CA VAL A 16 13.50 -9.57 -21.63
C VAL A 16 12.60 -9.71 -20.40
N THR A 17 13.20 -9.69 -19.21
CA THR A 17 12.45 -9.64 -17.95
C THR A 17 12.03 -8.19 -17.68
N ILE A 18 10.73 -7.93 -17.63
CA ILE A 18 10.19 -6.66 -17.13
C ILE A 18 10.11 -6.80 -15.61
N ASP A 19 11.03 -6.18 -14.89
CA ASP A 19 11.03 -6.15 -13.43
C ASP A 19 10.46 -4.81 -12.94
N ALA A 20 9.56 -4.86 -11.97
CA ALA A 20 8.97 -3.67 -11.35
C ALA A 20 9.48 -3.58 -9.91
N THR A 21 10.27 -2.54 -9.62
CA THR A 21 10.76 -2.30 -8.26
C THR A 21 9.59 -1.88 -7.35
N VAL A 22 9.36 -2.64 -6.29
CA VAL A 22 8.36 -2.35 -5.26
C VAL A 22 9.04 -1.63 -4.10
N TYR A 23 8.78 -0.33 -3.96
CA TYR A 23 9.38 0.49 -2.90
C TYR A 23 8.64 0.40 -1.56
N PHE A 24 7.32 0.22 -1.59
CA PHE A 24 6.48 0.09 -0.41
C PHE A 24 5.30 -0.83 -0.71
N LYS A 25 5.01 -1.75 0.21
CA LYS A 25 3.86 -2.65 0.13
C LYS A 25 3.35 -2.93 1.53
N GLU A 26 2.07 -2.67 1.73
CA GLU A 26 1.36 -2.96 2.98
C GLU A 26 0.05 -3.68 2.65
N GLN A 27 -0.18 -4.81 3.30
CA GLN A 27 -1.39 -5.63 3.14
C GLN A 27 -2.06 -5.95 4.48
N PHE A 28 -1.45 -5.59 5.61
CA PHE A 28 -1.98 -5.80 6.96
C PHE A 28 -2.34 -7.26 7.30
N GLN A 29 -1.66 -8.23 6.68
CA GLN A 29 -1.91 -9.66 6.87
C GLN A 29 -1.17 -10.27 8.07
N ASP A 30 -0.36 -9.47 8.76
CA ASP A 30 0.53 -9.89 9.83
C ASP A 30 0.04 -9.49 11.23
N GLY A 31 -1.28 -9.47 11.40
CA GLY A 31 -1.92 -9.21 12.70
C GLY A 31 -1.60 -7.81 13.21
N ASP A 32 -1.02 -7.71 14.41
CA ASP A 32 -0.73 -6.42 15.05
C ASP A 32 0.62 -5.80 14.66
N ALA A 33 1.43 -6.48 13.83
CA ALA A 33 2.76 -6.01 13.47
C ALA A 33 2.76 -4.69 12.66
N TRP A 34 1.65 -4.31 12.02
CA TRP A 34 1.51 -3.00 11.38
C TRP A 34 1.75 -1.83 12.37
N LYS A 35 1.48 -2.02 13.67
CA LYS A 35 1.69 -0.99 14.71
C LYS A 35 3.17 -0.59 14.86
N SER A 36 4.12 -1.43 14.44
CA SER A 36 5.54 -1.06 14.44
C SER A 36 5.95 -0.32 13.16
N ARG A 37 5.20 -0.48 12.06
CA ARG A 37 5.48 0.16 10.76
C ARG A 37 4.77 1.50 10.61
N TRP A 38 3.63 1.68 11.26
CA TRP A 38 2.78 2.87 11.15
C TRP A 38 2.82 3.69 12.45
N LEU A 39 3.08 4.98 12.31
CA LEU A 39 3.23 5.94 13.40
C LEU A 39 2.14 7.00 13.32
N VAL A 40 1.37 7.15 14.40
CA VAL A 40 0.38 8.23 14.53
C VAL A 40 1.10 9.55 14.80
N SER A 41 0.65 10.60 14.11
CA SER A 41 1.23 11.94 14.28
C SER A 41 1.05 12.45 15.71
N LYS A 42 2.08 13.11 16.23
CA LYS A 42 2.05 13.79 17.54
C LYS A 42 1.80 15.30 17.43
N HIS A 43 1.46 15.80 16.24
CA HIS A 43 1.22 17.23 16.02
C HIS A 43 -0.01 17.76 16.80
N LYS A 44 -1.01 16.89 17.03
CA LYS A 44 -2.17 17.14 17.89
C LYS A 44 -2.36 15.96 18.82
N THR A 45 -2.97 16.19 19.97
CA THR A 45 -3.27 15.15 20.97
C THR A 45 -4.60 14.45 20.74
N ASP A 46 -5.43 15.01 19.86
CA ASP A 46 -6.85 14.68 19.72
C ASP A 46 -7.17 13.93 18.41
N TYR A 47 -6.14 13.35 17.78
CA TYR A 47 -6.29 12.52 16.59
C TYR A 47 -7.12 11.27 16.88
N GLY A 48 -7.88 10.83 15.86
CA GLY A 48 -8.70 9.64 15.94
C GLY A 48 -7.90 8.34 15.93
N GLU A 49 -8.48 7.29 16.50
CA GLU A 49 -7.88 5.97 16.59
C GLU A 49 -8.10 5.12 15.34
N TRP A 50 -7.04 4.46 14.90
CA TRP A 50 -7.06 3.49 13.81
C TRP A 50 -7.33 2.09 14.33
N LYS A 51 -8.18 1.34 13.62
CA LYS A 51 -8.47 -0.07 13.91
C LYS A 51 -8.16 -0.93 12.70
N LEU A 52 -7.51 -2.07 12.92
CA LEU A 52 -7.33 -3.08 11.90
C LEU A 52 -8.60 -3.93 11.81
N THR A 53 -9.26 -3.96 10.66
CA THR A 53 -10.51 -4.69 10.48
C THR A 53 -10.85 -4.86 9.00
N ALA A 54 -11.57 -5.93 8.67
CA ALA A 54 -12.17 -6.14 7.35
C ALA A 54 -13.53 -5.44 7.20
N GLY A 55 -14.02 -4.76 8.25
CA GLY A 55 -15.33 -4.11 8.26
C GLY A 55 -16.49 -5.09 8.40
N LYS A 56 -17.71 -4.65 8.04
CA LYS A 56 -18.93 -5.45 8.17
C LYS A 56 -19.15 -6.40 7.00
N PHE A 57 -18.68 -6.02 5.81
CA PHE A 57 -18.83 -6.78 4.58
C PHE A 57 -17.44 -6.96 3.99
N TYR A 58 -17.04 -8.21 3.80
CA TYR A 58 -15.74 -8.61 3.30
C TYR A 58 -15.92 -9.85 2.41
N GLY A 59 -15.02 -10.03 1.44
CA GLY A 59 -14.90 -11.28 0.69
C GLY A 59 -14.11 -12.30 1.50
N ASP A 60 -12.99 -11.87 2.08
CA ASP A 60 -12.12 -12.66 2.94
C ASP A 60 -11.78 -11.87 4.22
N ALA A 61 -12.14 -12.43 5.37
CA ALA A 61 -12.01 -11.73 6.66
C ALA A 61 -10.57 -11.40 7.06
N GLU A 62 -9.58 -12.14 6.53
CA GLU A 62 -8.17 -11.97 6.84
C GLU A 62 -7.47 -11.15 5.75
N ALA A 63 -7.73 -11.44 4.48
CA ALA A 63 -7.09 -10.75 3.36
C ALA A 63 -7.63 -9.33 3.15
N ASP A 64 -8.89 -9.06 3.53
CA ASP A 64 -9.52 -7.74 3.37
C ASP A 64 -9.33 -6.84 4.60
N LYS A 65 -8.51 -7.24 5.57
CA LYS A 65 -8.17 -6.37 6.71
C LYS A 65 -7.46 -5.12 6.22
N GLY A 66 -7.90 -3.98 6.74
CA GLY A 66 -7.26 -2.70 6.50
C GLY A 66 -7.45 -1.73 7.65
N LEU A 67 -6.90 -0.54 7.51
CA LEU A 67 -6.99 0.51 8.51
C LEU A 67 -8.33 1.25 8.39
N GLN A 68 -9.15 1.11 9.43
CA GLN A 68 -10.42 1.81 9.56
C GLN A 68 -10.33 2.95 10.58
N THR A 69 -10.92 4.07 10.22
CA THR A 69 -11.15 5.20 11.15
C THR A 69 -12.30 4.86 12.10
N SER A 70 -12.06 4.92 13.41
CA SER A 70 -13.00 4.34 14.40
C SER A 70 -13.91 5.34 15.13
N GLN A 71 -13.59 6.62 15.07
CA GLN A 71 -14.28 7.72 15.75
C GLN A 71 -14.82 8.74 14.75
N ASP A 72 -16.04 9.22 14.98
CA ASP A 72 -16.67 10.26 14.18
C ASP A 72 -16.17 11.66 14.61
N ALA A 73 -16.18 12.62 13.68
CA ALA A 73 -15.74 14.01 13.91
C ALA A 73 -14.30 14.16 14.47
N ARG A 74 -13.38 13.28 14.05
CA ARG A 74 -11.95 13.34 14.36
C ARG A 74 -11.11 13.55 13.11
N PHE A 75 -10.01 14.28 13.24
CA PHE A 75 -8.94 14.25 12.25
C PHE A 75 -8.10 12.99 12.45
N TYR A 76 -7.50 12.49 11.36
CA TYR A 76 -6.64 11.32 11.38
C TYR A 76 -5.32 11.67 10.70
N ALA A 77 -4.20 11.26 11.31
CA ALA A 77 -2.88 11.46 10.74
C ALA A 77 -1.97 10.30 11.17
N MET A 78 -1.52 9.52 10.20
CA MET A 78 -0.62 8.39 10.40
C MET A 78 0.25 8.23 9.16
N SER A 79 1.50 7.85 9.35
CA SER A 79 2.45 7.61 8.27
C SER A 79 3.24 6.34 8.51
N SER A 80 3.74 5.74 7.44
CA SER A 80 4.69 4.65 7.49
C SER A 80 5.92 5.06 6.70
N ARG A 81 7.10 4.72 7.23
CA ARG A 81 8.38 5.01 6.59
C ARG A 81 8.79 3.86 5.70
N PHE A 82 9.39 4.18 4.56
CA PHE A 82 10.05 3.22 3.68
C PHE A 82 11.41 3.79 3.23
N GLU A 83 12.18 2.98 2.51
CA GLU A 83 13.50 3.39 2.04
C GLU A 83 13.37 4.58 1.07
N PRO A 84 14.05 5.71 1.33
CA PRO A 84 14.03 6.86 0.43
C PRO A 84 14.48 6.46 -0.99
N PHE A 85 13.75 6.92 -1.99
CA PHE A 85 14.09 6.70 -3.39
C PHE A 85 13.78 7.95 -4.23
N SER A 86 14.35 8.02 -5.42
CA SER A 86 14.01 9.02 -6.44
C SER A 86 13.36 8.34 -7.63
N ASN A 87 12.29 8.94 -8.17
CA ASN A 87 11.65 8.52 -9.40
C ASN A 87 12.09 9.38 -10.61
N GLU A 88 13.17 10.16 -10.50
CA GLU A 88 13.67 10.97 -11.62
C GLU A 88 13.92 10.08 -12.86
N GLY A 89 13.32 10.46 -13.99
CA GLY A 89 13.41 9.70 -15.23
C GLY A 89 12.69 8.34 -15.23
N LYS A 90 11.90 8.01 -14.20
CA LYS A 90 11.15 6.74 -14.08
C LYS A 90 9.67 6.98 -13.74
N PRO A 91 8.75 6.13 -14.24
CA PRO A 91 7.35 6.20 -13.83
C PRO A 91 7.20 5.83 -12.35
N LEU A 92 6.39 6.60 -11.62
CA LEU A 92 5.97 6.32 -10.25
C LEU A 92 4.52 5.87 -10.23
N VAL A 93 4.24 4.76 -9.55
CA VAL A 93 2.89 4.27 -9.31
C VAL A 93 2.64 4.24 -7.82
N VAL A 94 1.56 4.91 -7.40
CA VAL A 94 1.05 4.86 -6.02
C VAL A 94 -0.35 4.27 -6.09
N GLN A 95 -0.57 3.15 -5.40
CA GLN A 95 -1.83 2.43 -5.41
C GLN A 95 -2.25 2.08 -3.98
N PHE A 96 -3.53 2.31 -3.68
CA PHE A 96 -4.19 1.86 -2.46
C PHE A 96 -5.66 1.60 -2.75
N ILE A 97 -6.32 0.79 -1.90
CA ILE A 97 -7.72 0.42 -2.06
C ILE A 97 -8.54 1.12 -0.96
N PRO A 98 -9.37 2.12 -1.29
CA PRO A 98 -10.31 2.69 -0.33
C PRO A 98 -11.56 1.80 -0.22
N SER A 99 -12.02 1.56 1.00
CA SER A 99 -13.32 0.96 1.27
C SER A 99 -14.16 1.88 2.15
N VAL A 100 -15.39 2.17 1.71
CA VAL A 100 -16.32 3.03 2.44
C VAL A 100 -17.46 2.17 2.97
N SER A 101 -17.41 1.86 4.27
CA SER A 101 -18.45 1.07 4.93
C SER A 101 -19.57 1.92 5.56
N LYS A 102 -19.36 3.24 5.71
CA LYS A 102 -20.31 4.18 6.33
C LYS A 102 -20.30 5.49 5.55
N GLN A 103 -21.45 5.87 4.99
CA GLN A 103 -21.63 7.14 4.30
C GLN A 103 -21.60 8.27 5.35
N ARG A 104 -20.51 9.05 5.38
CA ARG A 104 -20.34 10.16 6.33
C ARG A 104 -20.52 11.51 5.64
N ILE A 105 -21.15 12.44 6.37
CA ILE A 105 -21.45 13.81 5.94
C ILE A 105 -20.17 14.66 5.80
N ILE A 106 -19.06 14.23 6.41
CA ILE A 106 -17.74 14.88 6.30
C ILE A 106 -16.68 13.79 6.09
N PRO A 107 -15.95 13.76 4.96
CA PRO A 107 -14.89 12.79 4.74
C PRO A 107 -13.71 13.11 5.67
N PRO A 108 -13.11 12.12 6.35
CA PRO A 108 -11.85 12.35 7.05
C PRO A 108 -10.80 12.76 6.03
N ILE A 109 -10.13 13.90 6.26
CA ILE A 109 -8.96 14.30 5.46
C ILE A 109 -7.87 13.28 5.78
N LEU A 110 -7.68 12.31 4.89
CA LEU A 110 -6.58 11.37 4.97
C LEU A 110 -5.35 12.02 4.37
N VAL A 111 -4.49 12.58 5.22
CA VAL A 111 -3.15 13.01 4.81
C VAL A 111 -2.21 11.82 4.95
N ILE A 112 -2.04 11.04 3.88
CA ILE A 112 -0.91 10.11 3.77
C ILE A 112 0.30 10.95 3.37
N ASN A 113 1.07 11.41 4.35
CA ASN A 113 2.38 11.98 4.05
C ASN A 113 3.34 10.80 3.77
N LEU A 114 3.68 10.62 2.50
CA LEU A 114 4.81 9.81 2.06
C LEU A 114 6.08 10.63 2.39
N ILE A 115 6.75 10.30 3.49
CA ILE A 115 8.03 10.88 3.92
C ILE A 115 9.06 9.78 4.09
#